data_AF-A0A7K9C311-F1
#
_entry.id   AF-A0A7K9C311-F1
#
_cell.length_a   1.000
_cell.length_b   1.000
_cell.length_c   1.000
_cell.angle_alpha   90.00
_cell.angle_beta   90.00
_cell.angle_gamma   90.00
#
_symmetry.space_group_name_H-M   'P 1'
#
loop_
_entity.id
_entity.type
_entity.pdbx_description
1 polymer ?
#
loop_
_entity_poly.entity_id
_entity_poly.type
_entity_poly.pdbx_seq_one_letter_code
_entity_poly.pdbx_strand_id
1 'polypeptide(L)'
;GQPLGPRRLSLKPVPELPNMEAFLSEALVKLKKQARGCLAPELCFQAVRACTEQPFAAGVRRERELFGLLLGSGQAQALQYLFFAERAVHRWATATGASWQRAAPQPVRTAAVIGLGTMGRGIVTSLVKARIPVVALEQDGECLSRGREAVMALLEHEAEKMEQGAEALDFRDPRRLQFTVDLAVLADVDLVIEAVFEDMQLKKEIFRKLSEVCKPEALLCTNTSALSIDEIASATSRPQQVVGTHFFSPAHVMRLVEIIYGQHTAPSAVATAVQLAKALHKVGVVVGNCFGFVGNRMMFPYLQQAVFLLEEGSGAEAVDRALEDFGFKIGPFRMSDLAGLDVGWRSRKSQGLTGASLPAETPARQRQGRRYSPLPDLLCEHGRFGQKAGRGWYLYERAGGRRASPDPWLHAFLRRYRDAHGIRPRSIEPEEILERCLFALINEGFAVLAEGIAAGPEHLD
;
A
#
# COMPACT_ATOMS: atom_id res chain seq x y z
N GLY A 1 -41.58 38.45 -23.80
CA GLY A 1 -40.20 38.00 -23.51
C GLY A 1 -39.52 37.61 -24.80
N GLN A 2 -38.20 37.77 -24.93
CA GLN A 2 -37.49 37.36 -26.14
C GLN A 2 -37.63 35.85 -26.41
N PRO A 3 -37.66 35.39 -27.67
CA PRO A 3 -37.78 33.97 -28.01
C PRO A 3 -36.64 33.16 -27.38
N LEU A 4 -36.95 31.99 -26.82
CA LEU A 4 -35.95 31.09 -26.21
C LEU A 4 -35.02 30.42 -27.24
N GLY A 5 -35.37 30.45 -28.53
CA GLY A 5 -34.65 29.78 -29.62
C GLY A 5 -33.13 30.09 -29.65
N PRO A 6 -32.71 31.37 -29.75
CA PRO A 6 -31.29 31.76 -29.80
C PRO A 6 -30.50 31.43 -28.52
N ARG A 7 -31.19 31.16 -27.40
CA ARG A 7 -30.57 30.84 -26.11
C ARG A 7 -30.51 29.34 -25.84
N ARG A 8 -31.15 28.49 -26.66
CA ARG A 8 -31.07 27.03 -26.50
C ARG A 8 -29.65 26.56 -26.77
N LEU A 9 -29.02 25.97 -25.76
CA LEU A 9 -27.67 25.38 -25.88
C LEU A 9 -27.60 24.32 -26.99
N SER A 10 -28.68 23.57 -27.20
CA SER A 10 -28.77 22.56 -28.27
C SER A 10 -28.69 23.13 -29.70
N LEU A 11 -28.84 24.44 -29.87
CA LEU A 11 -28.76 25.14 -31.15
C LEU A 11 -27.49 26.00 -31.27
N LYS A 12 -26.66 26.05 -30.21
CA LYS A 12 -25.40 26.78 -30.26
C LYS A 12 -24.31 25.86 -30.82
N PRO A 13 -23.56 26.28 -31.85
CA PRO A 13 -22.38 25.53 -32.28
C PRO A 13 -21.29 25.61 -31.20
N VAL A 14 -20.52 24.54 -31.08
CA VAL A 14 -19.28 24.57 -30.30
C VAL A 14 -18.27 25.41 -31.09
N PRO A 15 -17.63 26.42 -30.48
CA PRO A 15 -16.59 27.19 -31.16
C PRO A 15 -15.44 26.28 -31.60
N GLU A 16 -15.09 26.33 -32.89
CA GLU A 16 -13.90 25.65 -33.40
C GLU A 16 -12.65 26.40 -32.93
N LEU A 17 -11.88 25.75 -32.05
CA LEU A 17 -10.59 26.27 -31.62
C LEU A 17 -9.51 25.83 -32.62
N PRO A 18 -8.58 26.72 -33.03
CA PRO A 18 -7.53 26.39 -34.00
C PRO A 18 -6.65 25.19 -33.63
N ASN A 19 -6.57 24.86 -32.32
CA ASN A 19 -5.76 23.78 -31.78
C ASN A 19 -6.60 22.61 -31.22
N MET A 20 -7.89 22.52 -31.53
CA MET A 20 -8.80 21.51 -30.96
C MET A 20 -8.30 20.08 -31.20
N GLU A 21 -7.91 19.72 -32.43
CA GLU A 21 -7.46 18.35 -32.75
C GLU A 21 -6.15 18.00 -32.03
N ALA A 22 -5.20 18.95 -31.97
CA ALA A 22 -3.96 18.75 -31.23
C ALA A 22 -4.22 18.52 -29.74
N PHE A 23 -5.11 19.32 -29.14
CA PHE A 23 -5.52 19.17 -27.74
C PHE A 23 -6.18 17.82 -27.48
N LEU A 24 -7.12 17.39 -28.34
CA LEU A 24 -7.81 16.11 -28.21
C LEU A 24 -6.83 14.93 -28.37
N SER A 25 -5.90 15.01 -29.31
CA SER A 25 -4.86 14.00 -29.52
C SER A 25 -3.95 13.87 -28.28
N GLU A 26 -3.46 14.98 -27.74
CA GLU A 26 -2.66 15.01 -26.51
C GLU A 26 -3.43 14.45 -25.31
N ALA A 27 -4.70 14.83 -25.17
CA ALA A 27 -5.58 14.33 -24.12
C ALA A 27 -5.77 12.81 -24.23
N LEU A 28 -5.95 12.27 -25.44
CA LEU A 28 -6.07 10.82 -25.67
C LEU A 28 -4.77 10.08 -25.34
N VAL A 29 -3.61 10.61 -25.72
CA VAL A 29 -2.30 10.02 -25.37
C VAL A 29 -2.12 9.99 -23.85
N LYS A 30 -2.43 11.10 -23.17
CA LYS A 30 -2.38 11.18 -21.71
C LYS A 30 -3.35 10.19 -21.05
N LEU A 31 -4.57 10.10 -21.57
CA LEU A 31 -5.60 9.18 -21.09
C LEU A 31 -5.18 7.72 -21.22
N LYS A 32 -4.69 7.30 -22.39
CA LYS A 32 -4.24 5.91 -22.62
C LYS A 32 -3.07 5.52 -21.71
N LYS A 33 -2.24 6.49 -21.34
CA LYS A 33 -1.17 6.28 -20.36
C LYS A 33 -1.69 6.18 -18.91
N GLN A 34 -2.68 7.00 -18.54
CA GLN A 34 -3.21 7.05 -17.16
C GLN A 34 -4.23 5.95 -16.85
N ALA A 35 -5.01 5.54 -17.84
CA ALA A 35 -6.14 4.62 -17.73
C ALA A 35 -5.98 3.41 -18.67
N ARG A 36 -4.75 2.86 -18.75
CA ARG A 36 -4.42 1.72 -19.62
C ARG A 36 -5.42 0.58 -19.37
N GLY A 37 -6.09 0.12 -20.43
CA GLY A 37 -7.06 -0.98 -20.38
C GLY A 37 -8.44 -0.64 -19.79
N CYS A 38 -8.67 0.60 -19.33
CA CYS A 38 -9.96 1.01 -18.77
C CYS A 38 -10.91 1.52 -19.87
N LEU A 39 -12.09 0.90 -19.99
CA LEU A 39 -13.08 1.26 -21.02
C LEU A 39 -13.73 2.62 -20.76
N ALA A 40 -14.16 2.88 -19.52
CA ALA A 40 -14.96 4.07 -19.19
C ALA A 40 -14.25 5.39 -19.52
N PRO A 41 -12.98 5.62 -19.15
CA PRO A 41 -12.31 6.87 -19.47
C PRO A 41 -12.16 7.10 -20.98
N GLU A 42 -11.83 6.05 -21.76
CA GLU A 42 -11.74 6.14 -23.22
C GLU A 42 -13.10 6.45 -23.86
N LEU A 43 -14.18 5.80 -23.44
CA LEU A 43 -15.51 6.09 -23.98
C LEU A 43 -16.05 7.46 -23.54
N CYS A 44 -15.68 7.94 -22.34
CA CYS A 44 -15.97 9.32 -21.93
C CYS A 44 -15.28 10.33 -22.84
N PHE A 45 -14.01 10.10 -23.17
CA PHE A 45 -13.28 10.94 -24.14
C PHE A 45 -13.98 10.95 -25.50
N GLN A 46 -14.43 9.79 -26.00
CA GLN A 46 -15.15 9.71 -27.28
C GLN A 46 -16.50 10.45 -27.23
N ALA A 47 -17.23 10.40 -26.11
CA ALA A 47 -18.47 11.15 -25.93
C ALA A 47 -18.23 12.68 -25.98
N VAL A 48 -17.16 13.16 -25.32
CA VAL A 48 -16.77 14.58 -25.35
C VAL A 48 -16.30 15.00 -26.75
N ARG A 49 -15.50 14.18 -27.43
CA ARG A 49 -15.07 14.42 -28.81
C ARG A 49 -16.26 14.51 -29.77
N ALA A 50 -17.27 13.66 -29.61
CA ALA A 50 -18.47 13.72 -30.43
C ALA A 50 -19.22 15.06 -30.28
N CYS A 51 -19.12 15.72 -29.12
CA CYS A 51 -19.72 17.04 -28.90
C CYS A 51 -19.03 18.15 -29.70
N THR A 52 -17.75 17.99 -30.06
CA THR A 52 -17.01 18.98 -30.87
C THR A 52 -17.15 18.73 -32.38
N GLU A 53 -17.45 17.49 -32.78
CA GLU A 53 -17.46 17.08 -34.19
C GLU A 53 -18.88 16.94 -34.79
N GLN A 54 -19.91 16.83 -33.95
CA GLN A 54 -21.26 16.49 -34.40
C GLN A 54 -22.31 17.50 -33.91
N PRO A 55 -23.43 17.68 -34.64
CA PRO A 55 -24.57 18.43 -34.13
C PRO A 55 -25.09 17.84 -32.82
N PHE A 56 -25.60 18.68 -31.92
CA PHE A 56 -26.06 18.29 -30.58
C PHE A 56 -26.90 17.01 -30.55
N ALA A 57 -27.90 16.89 -31.44
CA ALA A 57 -28.77 15.71 -31.49
C ALA A 57 -28.04 14.41 -31.87
N ALA A 58 -26.99 14.49 -32.70
CA ALA A 58 -26.15 13.36 -33.02
C ALA A 58 -25.19 13.02 -31.87
N GLY A 59 -24.59 14.05 -31.23
CA GLY A 59 -23.77 13.88 -30.03
C GLY A 59 -24.51 13.19 -28.89
N VAL A 60 -25.76 13.59 -28.61
CA VAL A 60 -26.61 12.93 -27.59
C VAL A 60 -26.90 11.47 -27.93
N ARG A 61 -27.11 11.14 -29.21
CA ARG A 61 -27.28 9.74 -29.64
C ARG A 61 -26.00 8.95 -29.43
N ARG A 62 -24.84 9.53 -29.76
CA ARG A 62 -23.53 8.91 -29.57
C ARG A 62 -23.22 8.68 -28.09
N GLU A 63 -23.48 9.68 -27.24
CA GLU A 63 -23.34 9.55 -25.79
C GLU A 63 -24.20 8.40 -25.24
N ARG A 64 -25.46 8.31 -25.67
CA ARG A 64 -26.37 7.22 -25.26
C ARG A 64 -25.86 5.84 -25.68
N GLU A 65 -25.35 5.71 -26.89
CA GLU A 65 -24.76 4.45 -27.39
C GLU A 65 -23.55 4.04 -26.54
N LEU A 66 -22.62 4.96 -26.32
CA LEU A 66 -21.41 4.73 -25.52
C LEU A 66 -21.75 4.39 -24.06
N PHE A 67 -22.74 5.08 -23.48
CA PHE A 67 -23.26 4.78 -22.15
C PHE A 67 -23.83 3.37 -22.08
N GLY A 68 -24.61 2.95 -23.09
CA GLY A 68 -25.15 1.59 -23.17
C GLY A 68 -24.07 0.51 -23.18
N LEU A 69 -22.98 0.73 -23.91
CA LEU A 69 -21.81 -0.17 -23.91
C LEU A 69 -21.15 -0.26 -22.53
N LEU A 70 -20.99 0.87 -21.83
CA LEU A 70 -20.39 0.88 -20.50
C LEU A 70 -21.28 0.17 -19.48
N LEU A 71 -22.59 0.44 -19.51
CA LEU A 71 -23.54 -0.12 -18.54
C LEU A 71 -23.57 -1.66 -18.57
N GLY A 72 -23.41 -2.26 -19.76
CA GLY A 72 -23.36 -3.72 -19.94
C GLY A 72 -21.97 -4.34 -19.80
N SER A 73 -20.92 -3.56 -19.49
CA SER A 73 -19.54 -4.05 -19.46
C SER A 73 -19.18 -4.74 -18.13
N GLY A 74 -18.33 -5.78 -18.19
CA GLY A 74 -17.80 -6.43 -16.98
C GLY A 74 -16.98 -5.49 -16.10
N GLN A 75 -16.27 -4.50 -16.68
CA GLN A 75 -15.54 -3.49 -15.89
C GLN A 75 -16.49 -2.61 -15.07
N ALA A 76 -17.65 -2.23 -15.61
CA ALA A 76 -18.63 -1.45 -14.85
C ALA A 76 -19.17 -2.26 -13.65
N GLN A 77 -19.43 -3.56 -13.84
CA GLN A 77 -19.83 -4.45 -12.74
C GLN A 77 -18.74 -4.53 -11.66
N ALA A 78 -17.48 -4.73 -12.05
CA ALA A 78 -16.36 -4.82 -11.11
C ALA A 78 -16.12 -3.50 -10.34
N LEU A 79 -16.21 -2.34 -11.02
CA LEU A 79 -16.04 -1.04 -10.37
C LEU A 79 -17.20 -0.71 -9.42
N GLN A 80 -18.43 -1.12 -9.76
CA GLN A 80 -19.58 -1.00 -8.85
C GLN A 80 -19.41 -1.91 -7.64
N TYR A 81 -18.93 -3.15 -7.83
CA TYR A 81 -18.59 -4.05 -6.73
C TYR A 81 -17.57 -3.40 -5.79
N LEU A 82 -16.45 -2.89 -6.31
CA LEU A 82 -15.42 -2.22 -5.51
C LEU A 82 -15.98 -1.03 -4.71
N PHE A 83 -16.86 -0.24 -5.32
CA PHE A 83 -17.54 0.86 -4.62
C PHE A 83 -18.34 0.38 -3.40
N PHE A 84 -19.03 -0.75 -3.52
CA PHE A 84 -19.77 -1.34 -2.40
C PHE A 84 -18.85 -2.05 -1.40
N ALA A 85 -17.77 -2.67 -1.85
CA ALA A 85 -16.75 -3.28 -1.00
C ALA A 85 -16.08 -2.24 -0.08
N GLU A 86 -15.64 -1.10 -0.63
CA GLU A 86 -15.09 0.02 0.17
C GLU A 86 -16.07 0.55 1.23
N ARG A 87 -17.38 0.37 1.04
CA ARG A 87 -18.41 0.73 2.04
C ARG A 87 -18.67 -0.39 3.05
N ALA A 88 -18.55 -1.63 2.61
CA ALA A 88 -18.74 -2.83 3.42
C ALA A 88 -17.68 -2.93 4.51
N VAL A 89 -16.41 -2.57 4.23
CA VAL A 89 -15.30 -2.66 5.20
C VAL A 89 -15.52 -1.83 6.47
N HIS A 90 -16.38 -0.81 6.43
CA HIS A 90 -16.77 -0.04 7.62
C HIS A 90 -17.66 -0.85 8.60
N ARG A 91 -18.28 -1.93 8.13
CA ARG A 91 -19.12 -2.83 8.93
C ARG A 91 -18.29 -3.95 9.56
N TRP A 92 -17.27 -3.57 10.31
CA TRP A 92 -16.33 -4.52 10.90
C TRP A 92 -16.91 -5.30 12.10
N ALA A 93 -16.45 -6.53 12.26
CA ALA A 93 -16.64 -7.35 13.44
C ALA A 93 -15.33 -8.10 13.75
N THR A 94 -15.08 -8.39 15.01
CA THR A 94 -13.90 -9.15 15.45
C THR A 94 -14.30 -10.53 15.93
N ALA A 95 -13.36 -11.48 15.89
CA ALA A 95 -13.54 -12.81 16.48
C ALA A 95 -13.84 -12.77 17.99
N THR A 96 -13.45 -11.68 18.68
CA THR A 96 -13.75 -11.44 20.11
C THR A 96 -15.15 -10.89 20.36
N GLY A 97 -15.97 -10.70 19.32
CA GLY A 97 -17.36 -10.24 19.42
C GLY A 97 -17.53 -8.72 19.44
N ALA A 98 -16.46 -7.94 19.26
CA ALA A 98 -16.56 -6.49 19.06
C ALA A 98 -17.14 -6.21 17.66
N SER A 99 -17.93 -5.15 17.54
CA SER A 99 -18.48 -4.74 16.23
C SER A 99 -18.72 -3.25 16.13
N TRP A 100 -18.78 -2.78 14.89
CA TRP A 100 -19.10 -1.40 14.53
C TRP A 100 -20.44 -0.90 15.10
N GLN A 101 -21.37 -1.78 15.43
CA GLN A 101 -22.70 -1.42 15.96
C GLN A 101 -22.66 -1.01 17.44
N ARG A 102 -21.72 -1.54 18.21
CA ARG A 102 -21.68 -1.39 19.68
C ARG A 102 -20.47 -0.60 20.17
N ALA A 103 -19.46 -0.43 19.33
CA ALA A 103 -18.24 0.26 19.69
C ALA A 103 -18.34 1.76 19.41
N ALA A 104 -18.11 2.58 20.43
CA ALA A 104 -18.01 4.03 20.29
C ALA A 104 -16.53 4.46 20.21
N PRO A 105 -16.13 5.23 19.17
CA PRO A 105 -14.77 5.73 19.08
C PRO A 105 -14.54 6.90 20.04
N GLN A 106 -13.27 7.11 20.41
CA GLN A 106 -12.83 8.26 21.19
C GLN A 106 -12.30 9.37 20.25
N PRO A 107 -12.51 10.66 20.59
CA PRO A 107 -12.00 11.74 19.77
C PRO A 107 -10.46 11.82 19.82
N VAL A 108 -9.83 11.82 18.65
CA VAL A 108 -8.39 12.07 18.51
C VAL A 108 -8.18 13.54 18.11
N ARG A 109 -7.66 14.34 19.04
CA ARG A 109 -7.34 15.76 18.84
C ARG A 109 -5.85 16.01 18.71
N THR A 110 -5.01 15.15 19.27
CA THR A 110 -3.55 15.22 19.16
C THR A 110 -2.97 13.84 18.92
N ALA A 111 -1.98 13.75 18.04
CA ALA A 111 -1.31 12.50 17.73
C ALA A 111 0.21 12.64 17.90
N ALA A 112 0.88 11.54 18.22
CA ALA A 112 2.33 11.42 18.15
C ALA A 112 2.73 10.34 17.15
N VAL A 113 3.86 10.53 16.47
CA VAL A 113 4.48 9.51 15.62
C VAL A 113 5.90 9.29 16.09
N ILE A 114 6.26 8.04 16.37
CA ILE A 114 7.58 7.67 16.87
C ILE A 114 8.36 6.98 15.75
N GLY A 115 9.55 7.50 15.46
CA GLY A 115 10.41 7.04 14.38
C GLY A 115 10.12 7.80 13.09
N LEU A 116 11.12 8.50 12.56
CA LEU A 116 11.01 9.31 11.34
C LEU A 116 11.75 8.67 10.16
N GLY A 117 11.61 7.35 10.05
CA GLY A 117 11.96 6.59 8.84
C GLY A 117 10.96 6.81 7.70
N THR A 118 11.03 5.99 6.65
CA THR A 118 10.17 6.11 5.46
C THR A 118 8.67 6.10 5.80
N MET A 119 8.24 5.20 6.68
CA MET A 119 6.83 5.08 7.09
C MET A 119 6.39 6.25 7.97
N GLY A 120 7.14 6.53 9.04
CA GLY A 120 6.82 7.60 9.99
C GLY A 120 6.66 8.96 9.31
N ARG A 121 7.53 9.31 8.35
CA ARG A 121 7.40 10.55 7.57
C ARG A 121 6.05 10.64 6.85
N GLY A 122 5.63 9.58 6.17
CA GLY A 122 4.35 9.56 5.47
C GLY A 122 3.13 9.53 6.41
N ILE A 123 3.26 8.93 7.59
CA ILE A 123 2.22 8.93 8.63
C ILE A 123 2.05 10.34 9.20
N VAL A 124 3.15 11.03 9.55
CA VAL A 124 3.13 12.45 9.98
C VAL A 124 2.46 13.31 8.91
N THR A 125 2.87 13.19 7.64
CA THR A 125 2.24 13.94 6.54
C THR A 125 0.74 13.65 6.42
N SER A 126 0.31 12.40 6.64
CA SER A 126 -1.12 12.03 6.60
C SER A 126 -1.93 12.72 7.72
N LEU A 127 -1.41 12.69 8.95
CA LEU A 127 -2.04 13.30 10.12
C LEU A 127 -2.16 14.83 9.97
N VAL A 128 -1.10 15.48 9.49
CA VAL A 128 -1.08 16.93 9.24
C VAL A 128 -2.08 17.31 8.14
N LYS A 129 -2.18 16.54 7.04
CA LYS A 129 -3.19 16.74 5.99
C LYS A 129 -4.63 16.61 6.52
N ALA A 130 -4.84 15.76 7.52
CA ALA A 130 -6.11 15.63 8.23
C ALA A 130 -6.31 16.69 9.33
N ARG A 131 -5.39 17.66 9.45
CA ARG A 131 -5.43 18.77 10.41
C ARG A 131 -5.41 18.33 11.88
N ILE A 132 -4.83 17.16 12.15
CA ILE A 132 -4.57 16.67 13.50
C ILE A 132 -3.19 17.21 13.93
N PRO A 133 -3.08 17.99 15.03
CA PRO A 133 -1.80 18.33 15.63
C PRO A 133 -0.91 17.11 15.88
N VAL A 134 0.36 17.19 15.47
CA VAL A 134 1.32 16.08 15.52
C VAL A 134 2.56 16.42 16.33
N VAL A 135 2.94 15.51 17.22
CA VAL A 135 4.29 15.45 17.82
C VAL A 135 5.09 14.34 17.12
N ALA A 136 6.07 14.73 16.31
CA ALA A 136 6.98 13.84 15.61
C ALA A 136 8.23 13.60 16.46
N LEU A 137 8.36 12.38 17.00
CA LEU A 137 9.47 12.00 17.87
C LEU A 137 10.48 11.11 17.14
N GLU A 138 11.74 11.44 17.26
CA GLU A 138 12.88 10.61 16.86
C GLU A 138 13.95 10.69 17.94
N GLN A 139 14.51 9.55 18.36
CA GLN A 139 15.43 9.50 19.51
C GLN A 139 16.82 10.01 19.15
N ASP A 140 17.24 9.82 17.90
CA ASP A 140 18.54 10.26 17.40
C ASP A 140 18.44 11.65 16.75
N GLY A 141 19.28 12.59 17.21
CA GLY A 141 19.22 13.99 16.76
C GLY A 141 19.53 14.18 15.26
N GLU A 142 20.41 13.35 14.69
CA GLU A 142 20.70 13.38 13.25
C GLU A 142 19.54 12.81 12.43
N CYS A 143 18.94 11.70 12.89
CA CYS A 143 17.73 11.13 12.31
C CYS A 143 16.55 12.10 12.41
N LEU A 144 16.39 12.82 13.52
CA LEU A 144 15.34 13.83 13.70
C LEU A 144 15.51 14.95 12.67
N SER A 145 16.73 15.45 12.48
CA SER A 145 17.01 16.53 11.54
C SER A 145 16.68 16.12 10.09
N ARG A 146 17.18 14.95 9.66
CA ARG A 146 16.87 14.40 8.31
C ARG A 146 15.38 14.07 8.14
N GLY A 147 14.76 13.55 9.19
CA GLY A 147 13.33 13.24 9.23
C GLY A 147 12.48 14.49 9.07
N ARG A 148 12.82 15.55 9.81
CA ARG A 148 12.19 16.87 9.74
C ARG A 148 12.27 17.45 8.33
N GLU A 149 13.46 17.52 7.74
CA GLU A 149 13.64 18.02 6.37
C GLU A 149 12.76 17.26 5.38
N ALA A 150 12.74 15.93 5.46
CA ALA A 150 11.93 15.10 4.57
C ALA A 150 10.42 15.27 4.77
N VAL A 151 9.95 15.41 6.01
CA VAL A 151 8.54 15.69 6.31
C VAL A 151 8.13 17.07 5.77
N MET A 152 8.97 18.09 6.00
CA MET A 152 8.70 19.44 5.52
C MET A 152 8.61 19.49 4.00
N ALA A 153 9.56 18.86 3.28
CA ALA A 153 9.53 18.79 1.83
C ALA A 153 8.29 18.05 1.29
N LEU A 154 7.85 16.98 1.96
CA LEU A 154 6.61 16.28 1.60
C LEU A 154 5.38 17.16 1.81
N LEU A 155 5.32 17.91 2.92
CA LEU A 155 4.20 18.80 3.22
C LEU A 155 4.12 19.98 2.27
N GLU A 156 5.25 20.58 1.91
CA GLU A 156 5.32 21.64 0.90
C GLU A 156 4.80 21.15 -0.45
N HIS A 157 5.26 19.98 -0.91
CA HIS A 157 4.77 19.36 -2.15
C HIS A 157 3.26 19.04 -2.13
N GLU A 158 2.74 18.62 -0.98
CA GLU A 158 1.30 18.34 -0.83
C GLU A 158 0.48 19.63 -0.73
N ALA A 159 1.02 20.70 -0.13
CA ALA A 159 0.37 22.01 -0.05
C ALA A 159 0.23 22.65 -1.45
N GLU A 160 1.28 22.58 -2.28
CA GLU A 160 1.25 23.06 -3.67
C GLU A 160 0.13 22.40 -4.51
N LYS A 161 -0.17 21.12 -4.25
CA LYS A 161 -1.29 20.42 -4.90
C LYS A 161 -2.66 20.85 -4.39
N MET A 162 -2.76 21.29 -3.12
CA MET A 162 -4.00 21.69 -2.47
C MET A 162 -4.40 23.15 -2.74
N GLU A 163 -3.43 24.03 -2.98
CA GLU A 163 -3.66 25.46 -3.27
C GLU A 163 -4.50 25.70 -4.54
N GLN A 164 -4.76 24.67 -5.35
CA GLN A 164 -5.73 24.71 -6.44
C GLN A 164 -7.20 24.79 -5.98
N GLY A 165 -7.48 24.99 -4.68
CA GLY A 165 -8.83 25.29 -4.17
C GLY A 165 -9.10 25.14 -2.67
N ALA A 166 -8.11 24.94 -1.80
CA ALA A 166 -8.30 24.73 -0.35
C ALA A 166 -7.53 25.71 0.56
N GLU A 167 -7.92 25.79 1.84
CA GLU A 167 -7.16 26.51 2.88
C GLU A 167 -5.75 25.93 3.05
N ALA A 168 -4.76 26.81 3.21
CA ALA A 168 -3.37 26.44 3.42
C ALA A 168 -3.17 25.57 4.68
N LEU A 169 -2.29 24.57 4.58
CA LEU A 169 -1.89 23.75 5.72
C LEU A 169 -0.91 24.57 6.59
N ASP A 170 -1.26 24.85 7.85
CA ASP A 170 -0.41 25.58 8.78
C ASP A 170 0.58 24.65 9.52
N PHE A 171 1.40 23.91 8.76
CA PHE A 171 2.35 22.96 9.33
C PHE A 171 3.66 23.61 9.82
N ARG A 172 3.78 24.94 9.68
CA ARG A 172 4.90 25.72 10.23
C ARG A 172 4.62 26.20 11.66
N ASP A 173 3.35 26.24 12.09
CA ASP A 173 2.98 26.47 13.48
C ASP A 173 3.40 25.27 14.36
N PRO A 174 4.27 25.46 15.37
CA PRO A 174 4.66 24.42 16.31
C PRO A 174 3.48 23.77 17.07
N ARG A 175 2.35 24.47 17.19
CA ARG A 175 1.11 23.92 17.78
C ARG A 175 0.43 22.89 16.87
N ARG A 176 0.80 22.83 15.59
CA ARG A 176 0.29 21.88 14.59
C ARG A 176 1.28 20.77 14.30
N LEU A 177 2.58 21.08 14.26
CA LEU A 177 3.63 20.09 14.03
C LEU A 177 4.87 20.43 14.87
N GLN A 178 5.15 19.58 15.85
CA GLN A 178 6.33 19.69 16.70
C GLN A 178 7.27 18.52 16.43
N PHE A 179 8.57 18.80 16.32
CA PHE A 179 9.62 17.78 16.25
C PHE A 179 10.37 17.75 17.58
N THR A 180 10.59 16.56 18.15
CA THR A 180 11.24 16.43 19.46
C THR A 180 12.05 15.14 19.59
N VAL A 181 13.02 15.14 20.49
CA VAL A 181 13.67 13.92 21.01
C VAL A 181 13.09 13.49 22.37
N ASP A 182 12.31 14.39 22.99
CA ASP A 182 11.81 14.21 24.35
C ASP A 182 10.49 13.42 24.39
N LEU A 183 10.66 12.13 24.67
CA LEU A 183 9.92 11.37 25.69
C LEU A 183 8.60 11.99 26.22
N ALA A 184 8.79 12.87 27.19
CA ALA A 184 7.79 13.35 28.12
C ALA A 184 6.73 14.25 27.48
N VAL A 185 7.02 14.85 26.32
CA VAL A 185 6.06 15.68 25.56
C VAL A 185 4.82 14.87 25.13
N LEU A 186 4.92 13.53 25.11
CA LEU A 186 3.83 12.63 24.73
C LEU A 186 2.82 12.37 25.87
N ALA A 187 2.95 13.01 27.04
CA ALA A 187 2.07 12.77 28.19
C ALA A 187 0.58 13.02 27.87
N ASP A 188 0.28 14.09 27.15
CA ASP A 188 -1.10 14.56 26.93
C ASP A 188 -1.68 14.16 25.56
N VAL A 189 -0.97 13.39 24.73
CA VAL A 189 -1.45 13.03 23.37
C VAL A 189 -2.58 12.01 23.43
N ASP A 190 -3.57 12.12 22.53
CA ASP A 190 -4.69 11.16 22.45
C ASP A 190 -4.30 9.85 21.76
N LEU A 191 -3.31 9.90 20.87
CA LEU A 191 -2.91 8.81 19.99
C LEU A 191 -1.40 8.79 19.82
N VAL A 192 -0.79 7.61 19.86
CA VAL A 192 0.60 7.39 19.45
C VAL A 192 0.65 6.36 18.34
N ILE A 193 1.41 6.60 17.27
CA ILE A 193 1.71 5.62 16.22
C ILE A 193 3.22 5.37 16.19
N GLU A 194 3.62 4.17 16.60
CA GLU A 194 4.99 3.70 16.57
C GLU A 194 5.35 3.17 15.17
N ALA A 195 6.44 3.68 14.58
CA ALA A 195 6.95 3.35 13.25
C ALA A 195 8.49 3.23 13.22
N VAL A 196 9.07 2.64 14.26
CA VAL A 196 10.50 2.32 14.38
C VAL A 196 10.84 0.98 13.73
N PHE A 197 12.09 0.53 13.88
CA PHE A 197 12.56 -0.74 13.33
C PHE A 197 11.70 -1.94 13.75
N GLU A 198 11.66 -2.92 12.85
CA GLU A 198 10.89 -4.15 13.01
C GLU A 198 11.63 -5.14 13.94
N ASP A 199 11.71 -4.79 15.22
CA ASP A 199 12.32 -5.60 16.27
C ASP A 199 11.39 -5.67 17.50
N MET A 200 11.12 -6.90 17.96
CA MET A 200 10.16 -7.12 19.05
C MET A 200 10.63 -6.54 20.38
N GLN A 201 11.93 -6.65 20.71
CA GLN A 201 12.43 -6.17 22.00
C GLN A 201 12.40 -4.64 22.06
N LEU A 202 12.83 -3.99 20.98
CA LEU A 202 12.75 -2.53 20.84
C LEU A 202 11.31 -2.03 20.96
N LYS A 203 10.36 -2.67 20.26
CA LYS A 203 8.95 -2.26 20.35
C LYS A 203 8.38 -2.47 21.75
N LYS A 204 8.68 -3.58 22.42
CA LYS A 204 8.27 -3.79 23.83
C LYS A 204 8.86 -2.75 24.77
N GLU A 205 10.11 -2.34 24.56
CA GLU A 205 10.73 -1.27 25.34
C GLU A 205 10.01 0.06 25.13
N ILE A 206 9.72 0.44 23.88
CA ILE A 206 9.00 1.67 23.54
C ILE A 206 7.60 1.64 24.16
N PHE A 207 6.84 0.56 23.97
CA PHE A 207 5.48 0.45 24.49
C PHE A 207 5.42 0.47 26.02
N ARG A 208 6.43 -0.07 26.71
CA ARG A 208 6.54 0.05 28.17
C ARG A 208 6.68 1.52 28.59
N LYS A 209 7.60 2.26 27.97
CA LYS A 209 7.80 3.70 28.25
C LYS A 209 6.54 4.52 27.92
N LEU A 210 5.86 4.22 26.82
CA LEU A 210 4.59 4.87 26.47
C LEU A 210 3.48 4.58 27.49
N SER A 211 3.42 3.35 28.00
CA SER A 211 2.48 2.95 29.04
C SER A 211 2.67 3.72 30.35
N GLU A 212 3.88 4.19 30.63
CA GLU A 212 4.24 4.99 31.80
C GLU A 212 4.01 6.49 31.57
N VAL A 213 4.39 7.01 30.39
CA VAL A 213 4.37 8.46 30.10
C VAL A 213 2.99 8.96 29.65
N CYS A 214 2.31 8.26 28.76
CA CYS A 214 1.07 8.75 28.17
C CYS A 214 -0.12 8.63 29.14
N LYS A 215 -1.04 9.59 29.09
CA LYS A 215 -2.31 9.55 29.85
C LYS A 215 -3.07 8.23 29.63
N PRO A 216 -3.79 7.68 30.64
CA PRO A 216 -4.37 6.34 30.60
C PRO A 216 -5.24 6.01 29.37
N GLU A 217 -5.92 7.02 28.83
CA GLU A 217 -6.86 6.90 27.72
C GLU A 217 -6.19 6.95 26.34
N ALA A 218 -4.90 7.27 26.27
CA ALA A 218 -4.17 7.38 25.00
C ALA A 218 -4.14 6.03 24.26
N LEU A 219 -4.50 6.07 22.98
CA LEU A 219 -4.44 4.90 22.10
C LEU A 219 -3.00 4.68 21.63
N LEU A 220 -2.47 3.48 21.86
CA LEU A 220 -1.10 3.11 21.50
C LEU A 220 -1.12 2.20 20.27
N CYS A 221 -0.71 2.74 19.13
CA CYS A 221 -0.71 2.04 17.85
C CYS A 221 0.70 1.63 17.43
N THR A 222 0.85 0.45 16.84
CA THR A 222 2.08 0.04 16.15
C THR A 222 1.85 -0.12 14.64
N ASN A 223 2.78 0.37 13.83
CA ASN A 223 2.84 0.19 12.39
C ASN A 223 3.65 -1.07 11.98
N THR A 224 3.86 -2.01 12.89
CA THR A 224 4.52 -3.28 12.56
C THR A 224 3.84 -3.98 11.38
N SER A 225 4.62 -4.70 10.57
CA SER A 225 4.16 -5.41 9.38
C SER A 225 4.00 -6.91 9.59
N ALA A 226 4.60 -7.45 10.66
CA ALA A 226 4.61 -8.90 10.90
C ALA A 226 4.69 -9.32 12.38
N LEU A 227 4.92 -8.41 13.32
CA LEU A 227 5.05 -8.74 14.73
C LEU A 227 3.68 -8.83 15.41
N SER A 228 3.57 -9.70 16.41
CA SER A 228 2.31 -9.92 17.15
C SER A 228 1.93 -8.68 17.96
N ILE A 229 0.70 -8.21 17.75
CA ILE A 229 0.13 -7.10 18.53
C ILE A 229 0.02 -7.48 20.02
N ASP A 230 -0.35 -8.73 20.32
CA ASP A 230 -0.47 -9.23 21.69
C ASP A 230 0.88 -9.24 22.43
N GLU A 231 1.96 -9.61 21.73
CA GLU A 231 3.29 -9.63 22.36
C GLU A 231 3.78 -8.21 22.68
N ILE A 232 3.51 -7.24 21.80
CA ILE A 232 3.78 -5.82 22.06
C ILE A 232 2.91 -5.31 23.21
N ALA A 233 1.61 -5.62 23.18
CA ALA A 233 0.66 -5.19 24.20
C ALA A 233 1.00 -5.73 25.61
N SER A 234 1.59 -6.93 25.70
CA SER A 234 2.03 -7.55 26.96
C SER A 234 3.08 -6.74 27.73
N ALA A 235 3.76 -5.80 27.07
CA ALA A 235 4.73 -4.91 27.70
C ALA A 235 4.09 -3.66 28.34
N THR A 236 2.76 -3.53 28.27
CA THR A 236 2.00 -2.37 28.77
C THR A 236 1.10 -2.76 29.94
N SER A 237 0.71 -1.79 30.77
CA SER A 237 -0.33 -1.94 31.79
C SER A 237 -1.75 -1.71 31.24
N ARG A 238 -1.87 -1.51 29.92
CA ARG A 238 -3.12 -1.12 29.23
C ARG A 238 -3.29 -1.82 27.88
N PRO A 239 -3.18 -3.16 27.80
CA PRO A 239 -3.26 -3.89 26.52
C PRO A 239 -4.57 -3.62 25.76
N GLN A 240 -5.63 -3.20 26.46
CA GLN A 240 -6.90 -2.77 25.88
C GLN A 240 -6.83 -1.49 25.02
N GLN A 241 -5.79 -0.67 25.20
CA GLN A 241 -5.52 0.52 24.39
C GLN A 241 -4.45 0.27 23.32
N VAL A 242 -4.05 -0.98 23.09
CA VAL A 242 -3.05 -1.33 22.07
C VAL A 242 -3.73 -1.89 20.82
N VAL A 243 -3.37 -1.36 19.65
CA VAL A 243 -3.90 -1.78 18.35
C VAL A 243 -2.81 -1.72 17.28
N GLY A 244 -2.86 -2.59 16.27
CA GLY A 244 -2.04 -2.42 15.08
C GLY A 244 -2.69 -1.44 14.11
N THR A 245 -1.91 -0.51 13.56
CA THR A 245 -2.31 0.36 12.44
C THR A 245 -1.25 0.25 11.35
N HIS A 246 -1.34 -0.81 10.54
CA HIS A 246 -0.35 -1.10 9.51
C HIS A 246 -0.66 -0.29 8.25
N PHE A 247 0.10 0.78 8.05
CA PHE A 247 0.06 1.63 6.87
C PHE A 247 0.85 1.00 5.72
N PHE A 248 0.48 1.35 4.49
CA PHE A 248 1.16 0.88 3.28
C PHE A 248 2.05 1.97 2.68
N SER A 249 3.28 1.62 2.29
CA SER A 249 4.22 2.57 1.70
C SER A 249 3.87 2.91 0.24
N PRO A 250 3.94 4.19 -0.19
CA PRO A 250 4.20 5.39 0.61
C PRO A 250 2.98 5.81 1.44
N ALA A 251 3.14 5.94 2.77
CA ALA A 251 2.02 6.09 3.71
C ALA A 251 1.18 7.35 3.53
N HIS A 252 1.69 8.42 2.92
CA HIS A 252 0.92 9.65 2.63
C HIS A 252 0.07 9.58 1.35
N VAL A 253 0.29 8.55 0.53
CA VAL A 253 -0.41 8.32 -0.75
C VAL A 253 -1.35 7.12 -0.67
N MET A 254 -0.87 6.00 -0.13
CA MET A 254 -1.65 4.76 -0.08
C MET A 254 -2.86 4.93 0.83
N ARG A 255 -4.02 4.47 0.35
CA ARG A 255 -5.29 4.55 1.08
C ARG A 255 -5.48 3.42 2.07
N LEU A 256 -4.93 2.24 1.84
CA LEU A 256 -5.14 1.08 2.73
C LEU A 256 -4.43 1.28 4.08
N VAL A 257 -5.15 0.95 5.16
CA VAL A 257 -4.62 0.73 6.50
C VAL A 257 -5.23 -0.54 7.06
N GLU A 258 -4.41 -1.53 7.38
CA GLU A 258 -4.88 -2.68 8.16
C GLU A 258 -4.94 -2.28 9.64
N ILE A 259 -6.09 -2.51 10.27
CA ILE A 259 -6.34 -2.25 11.69
C ILE A 259 -6.39 -3.60 12.39
N ILE A 260 -5.38 -3.90 13.19
CA ILE A 260 -5.16 -5.22 13.77
C ILE A 260 -5.53 -5.21 15.24
N TYR A 261 -6.50 -6.03 15.63
CA TYR A 261 -6.89 -6.18 17.03
C TYR A 261 -6.15 -7.38 17.66
N GLY A 262 -5.65 -7.16 18.88
CA GLY A 262 -5.19 -8.23 19.77
C GLY A 262 -6.33 -8.85 20.57
N GLN A 263 -6.00 -9.85 21.39
CA GLN A 263 -6.95 -10.54 22.27
C GLN A 263 -7.60 -9.60 23.30
N HIS A 264 -6.84 -8.60 23.77
CA HIS A 264 -7.28 -7.68 24.81
C HIS A 264 -7.74 -6.32 24.30
N THR A 265 -7.54 -6.01 23.01
CA THR A 265 -7.87 -4.71 22.43
C THR A 265 -9.35 -4.37 22.64
N ALA A 266 -9.63 -3.20 23.23
CA ALA A 266 -11.00 -2.78 23.49
C ALA A 266 -11.77 -2.47 22.18
N PRO A 267 -13.09 -2.69 22.15
CA PRO A 267 -13.92 -2.27 21.01
C PRO A 267 -13.76 -0.79 20.66
N SER A 268 -13.64 0.08 21.67
CA SER A 268 -13.43 1.53 21.47
C SER A 268 -12.09 1.85 20.81
N ALA A 269 -11.04 1.07 21.09
CA ALA A 269 -9.73 1.24 20.47
C ALA A 269 -9.79 0.94 18.97
N VAL A 270 -10.42 -0.18 18.59
CA VAL A 270 -10.67 -0.53 17.18
C VAL A 270 -11.51 0.53 16.48
N ALA A 271 -12.62 0.95 17.11
CA ALA A 271 -13.49 2.00 16.55
C ALA A 271 -12.74 3.33 16.33
N THR A 272 -11.86 3.70 17.28
CA THR A 272 -11.03 4.91 17.20
C THR A 272 -10.05 4.83 16.04
N ALA A 273 -9.37 3.69 15.86
CA ALA A 273 -8.49 3.46 14.72
C ALA A 273 -9.25 3.49 13.37
N VAL A 274 -10.47 2.95 13.31
CA VAL A 274 -11.32 3.04 12.10
C VAL A 274 -11.73 4.49 11.81
N GLN A 275 -12.10 5.24 12.85
CA GLN A 275 -12.45 6.66 12.70
C GLN A 275 -11.24 7.49 12.26
N LEU A 276 -10.05 7.20 12.81
CA LEU A 276 -8.80 7.81 12.40
C LEU A 276 -8.53 7.55 10.92
N ALA A 277 -8.61 6.29 10.46
CA ALA A 277 -8.40 5.96 9.04
C ALA A 277 -9.35 6.79 8.14
N LYS A 278 -10.62 6.91 8.52
CA LYS A 278 -11.59 7.75 7.80
C LYS A 278 -11.20 9.23 7.80
N ALA A 279 -10.76 9.79 8.93
CA ALA A 279 -10.29 11.17 9.04
C ALA A 279 -9.06 11.44 8.16
N LEU A 280 -8.22 10.43 7.95
CA LEU A 280 -7.06 10.47 7.07
C LEU A 280 -7.40 10.25 5.59
N HIS A 281 -8.67 10.12 5.22
CA HIS A 281 -9.15 9.72 3.89
C HIS A 281 -8.59 8.37 3.43
N LYS A 282 -8.36 7.47 4.39
CA LYS A 282 -7.88 6.10 4.20
C LYS A 282 -9.03 5.10 4.31
N VAL A 283 -8.80 3.92 3.76
CA VAL A 283 -9.68 2.74 3.87
C VAL A 283 -9.10 1.87 4.97
N GLY A 284 -9.68 1.97 6.17
CA GLY A 284 -9.31 1.16 7.32
C GLY A 284 -10.04 -0.18 7.31
N VAL A 285 -9.31 -1.28 7.19
CA VAL A 285 -9.86 -2.64 7.20
C VAL A 285 -9.47 -3.33 8.49
N VAL A 286 -10.46 -3.76 9.27
CA VAL A 286 -10.21 -4.47 10.54
C VAL A 286 -9.91 -5.94 10.25
N VAL A 287 -8.76 -6.41 10.75
CA VAL A 287 -8.25 -7.76 10.52
C VAL A 287 -7.68 -8.40 11.80
N GLY A 288 -7.58 -9.71 11.81
CA GLY A 288 -7.05 -10.49 12.94
C GLY A 288 -5.51 -10.43 13.05
N ASN A 289 -5.02 -10.69 14.26
CA ASN A 289 -3.59 -10.75 14.58
C ASN A 289 -2.97 -12.09 14.15
N CYS A 290 -2.46 -12.16 12.92
CA CYS A 290 -1.62 -13.26 12.45
C CYS A 290 -0.34 -12.75 11.77
N PHE A 291 0.63 -13.63 11.53
CA PHE A 291 1.88 -13.25 10.87
C PHE A 291 1.62 -12.69 9.47
N GLY A 292 1.98 -11.42 9.24
CA GLY A 292 1.74 -10.71 7.98
C GLY A 292 0.29 -10.26 7.76
N PHE A 293 -0.57 -10.39 8.77
CA PHE A 293 -1.99 -10.00 8.74
C PHE A 293 -2.71 -10.57 7.51
N VAL A 294 -3.33 -9.74 6.68
CA VAL A 294 -3.98 -10.17 5.43
C VAL A 294 -3.08 -9.86 4.24
N GLY A 295 -2.74 -8.58 4.05
CA GLY A 295 -2.04 -8.12 2.85
C GLY A 295 -0.70 -8.80 2.64
N ASN A 296 0.21 -8.74 3.62
CA ASN A 296 1.53 -9.37 3.48
C ASN A 296 1.43 -10.89 3.43
N ARG A 297 0.54 -11.48 4.23
CA ARG A 297 0.28 -12.93 4.25
C ARG A 297 -0.12 -13.45 2.87
N MET A 298 -1.08 -12.81 2.20
CA MET A 298 -1.51 -13.16 0.83
C MET A 298 -0.42 -12.90 -0.21
N MET A 299 0.43 -11.90 0.01
CA MET A 299 1.54 -11.57 -0.89
C MET A 299 2.70 -12.58 -0.84
N PHE A 300 2.91 -13.28 0.28
CA PHE A 300 3.99 -14.27 0.39
C PHE A 300 3.89 -15.41 -0.64
N PRO A 301 2.77 -16.14 -0.79
CA PRO A 301 2.65 -17.20 -1.78
C PRO A 301 2.67 -16.65 -3.22
N TYR A 302 2.12 -15.46 -3.47
CA TYR A 302 2.22 -14.77 -4.76
C TYR A 302 3.67 -14.56 -5.21
N LEU A 303 4.49 -13.98 -4.33
CA LEU A 303 5.92 -13.76 -4.58
C LEU A 303 6.68 -15.09 -4.65
N GLN A 304 6.30 -16.07 -3.84
CA GLN A 304 6.92 -17.39 -3.86
C GLN A 304 6.74 -18.07 -5.22
N GLN A 305 5.53 -18.04 -5.80
CA GLN A 305 5.29 -18.59 -7.13
C GLN A 305 6.05 -17.84 -8.20
N ALA A 306 6.09 -16.50 -8.14
CA ALA A 306 6.90 -15.68 -9.05
C ALA A 306 8.36 -16.13 -9.06
N VAL A 307 8.96 -16.35 -7.88
CA VAL A 307 10.35 -16.79 -7.76
C VAL A 307 10.53 -18.24 -8.23
N PHE A 308 9.60 -19.15 -7.96
CA PHE A 308 9.65 -20.53 -8.47
C PHE A 308 9.63 -20.59 -10.00
N LEU A 309 8.88 -19.71 -10.65
CA LEU A 309 8.87 -19.59 -12.11
C LEU A 309 10.25 -19.19 -12.65
N LEU A 310 11.04 -18.39 -11.92
CA LEU A 310 12.43 -18.10 -12.28
C LEU A 310 13.33 -19.32 -12.12
N GLU A 311 13.14 -20.16 -11.11
CA GLU A 311 13.92 -21.41 -11.03
C GLU A 311 13.63 -22.32 -12.24
N GLU A 312 12.37 -22.36 -12.67
CA GLU A 312 11.88 -23.33 -13.65
C GLU A 312 12.11 -22.93 -15.11
N GLY A 313 12.47 -21.69 -15.41
CA GLY A 313 12.82 -21.30 -16.79
C GLY A 313 12.53 -19.85 -17.15
N SER A 314 11.63 -19.19 -16.42
CA SER A 314 11.21 -17.81 -16.72
C SER A 314 12.28 -16.77 -16.35
N GLY A 315 12.06 -15.53 -16.81
CA GLY A 315 12.81 -14.33 -16.45
C GLY A 315 11.93 -13.36 -15.66
N ALA A 316 12.55 -12.48 -14.87
CA ALA A 316 11.83 -11.49 -14.05
C ALA A 316 10.95 -10.58 -14.92
N GLU A 317 11.46 -10.21 -16.09
CA GLU A 317 10.79 -9.39 -17.09
C GLU A 317 9.57 -10.04 -17.72
N ALA A 318 9.55 -11.37 -17.84
CA ALA A 318 8.41 -12.09 -18.42
C ALA A 318 7.28 -12.20 -17.39
N VAL A 319 7.63 -12.52 -16.14
CA VAL A 319 6.67 -12.59 -15.04
C VAL A 319 6.06 -11.22 -14.75
N ASP A 320 6.88 -10.18 -14.63
CA ASP A 320 6.37 -8.82 -14.40
C ASP A 320 5.46 -8.36 -15.54
N ARG A 321 5.84 -8.64 -16.80
CA ARG A 321 5.03 -8.26 -17.95
C ARG A 321 3.67 -8.97 -17.96
N ALA A 322 3.63 -10.28 -17.72
CA ALA A 322 2.37 -11.02 -17.69
C ALA A 322 1.40 -10.43 -16.65
N LEU A 323 1.89 -10.15 -15.43
CA LEU A 323 1.08 -9.59 -14.36
C LEU A 323 0.71 -8.11 -14.60
N GLU A 324 1.57 -7.33 -15.23
CA GLU A 324 1.27 -5.96 -15.64
C GLU A 324 0.26 -5.88 -16.79
N ASP A 325 0.32 -6.82 -17.73
CA ASP A 325 -0.64 -6.92 -18.82
C ASP A 325 -2.01 -7.42 -18.33
N PHE A 326 -2.04 -8.24 -17.27
CA PHE A 326 -3.28 -8.57 -16.55
C PHE A 326 -3.93 -7.35 -15.88
N GLY A 327 -3.13 -6.42 -15.36
CA GLY A 327 -3.64 -5.16 -14.81
C GLY A 327 -2.89 -4.60 -13.60
N PHE A 328 -1.88 -5.29 -13.06
CA PHE A 328 -1.08 -4.73 -11.98
C PHE A 328 -0.30 -3.50 -12.46
N LYS A 329 -0.22 -2.47 -11.61
CA LYS A 329 0.58 -1.27 -11.90
C LYS A 329 2.08 -1.55 -11.98
N ILE A 330 2.53 -2.54 -11.23
CA ILE A 330 3.94 -2.92 -11.12
C ILE A 330 4.03 -4.43 -10.86
N GLY A 331 4.85 -5.11 -11.64
CA GLY A 331 5.12 -6.53 -11.47
C GLY A 331 5.85 -6.85 -10.16
N PRO A 332 5.79 -8.11 -9.70
CA PRO A 332 6.34 -8.54 -8.41
C PRO A 332 7.82 -8.22 -8.23
N PHE A 333 8.64 -8.36 -9.27
CA PHE A 333 10.09 -8.18 -9.15
C PHE A 333 10.48 -6.71 -9.10
N ARG A 334 9.89 -5.85 -9.96
CA ARG A 334 10.07 -4.40 -9.83
C ARG A 334 9.55 -3.87 -8.50
N MET A 335 8.43 -4.40 -8.01
CA MET A 335 7.88 -4.02 -6.71
C MET A 335 8.82 -4.44 -5.56
N SER A 336 9.38 -5.65 -5.63
CA SER A 336 10.36 -6.14 -4.67
C SER A 336 11.66 -5.33 -4.69
N ASP A 337 12.13 -4.88 -5.86
CA ASP A 337 13.30 -4.01 -5.98
C ASP A 337 13.05 -2.60 -5.40
N LEU A 338 11.83 -2.08 -5.57
CA LEU A 338 11.41 -0.79 -5.02
C LEU A 338 11.34 -0.83 -3.49
N ALA A 339 10.79 -1.90 -2.92
CA ALA A 339 10.75 -2.12 -1.47
C ALA A 339 12.15 -2.34 -0.87
N GLY A 340 13.00 -3.05 -1.61
CA GLY A 340 14.35 -3.44 -1.21
C GLY A 340 14.39 -4.88 -0.70
N LEU A 341 15.21 -5.71 -1.36
CA LEU A 341 15.28 -7.15 -1.09
C LEU A 341 15.79 -7.48 0.32
N ASP A 342 16.62 -6.60 0.87
CA ASP A 342 17.21 -6.73 2.21
C ASP A 342 16.16 -6.61 3.34
N VAL A 343 15.02 -5.97 3.08
CA VAL A 343 13.92 -5.87 4.06
C VAL A 343 13.34 -7.26 4.31
N GLY A 344 12.94 -7.94 3.24
CA GLY A 344 12.48 -9.33 3.31
C GLY A 344 13.56 -10.30 3.79
N TRP A 345 14.82 -10.09 3.38
CA TRP A 345 15.95 -10.92 3.82
C TRP A 345 16.20 -10.83 5.33
N ARG A 346 16.14 -9.63 5.91
CA ARG A 346 16.24 -9.44 7.38
C ARG A 346 15.12 -10.17 8.11
N SER A 347 13.89 -10.08 7.63
CA SER A 347 12.75 -10.82 8.19
C SER A 347 12.94 -12.35 8.10
N ARG A 348 13.46 -12.86 6.98
CA ARG A 348 13.75 -14.30 6.84
C ARG A 348 14.89 -14.75 7.75
N LYS A 349 15.92 -13.92 7.97
CA LYS A 349 16.98 -14.19 8.94
C LYS A 349 16.46 -14.26 10.37
N SER A 350 15.63 -13.29 10.79
CA SER A 350 15.08 -13.28 12.15
C SER A 350 14.16 -14.48 12.42
N GLN A 351 13.51 -15.01 11.39
CA GLN A 351 12.72 -16.25 11.46
C GLN A 351 13.57 -17.54 11.37
N GLY A 352 14.89 -17.44 11.22
CA GLY A 352 15.75 -18.61 11.07
C GLY A 352 15.60 -19.35 9.73
N LEU A 353 15.01 -18.70 8.71
CA LEU A 353 14.81 -19.30 7.38
C LEU A 353 16.05 -19.18 6.47
N THR A 354 17.02 -18.34 6.84
CA THR A 354 18.25 -18.13 6.08
C THR A 354 19.34 -17.52 6.97
N GLY A 355 20.58 -17.45 6.47
CA GLY A 355 21.72 -16.92 7.22
C GLY A 355 22.24 -17.86 8.31
N ALA A 356 22.99 -17.29 9.27
CA ALA A 356 23.77 -18.07 10.25
C ALA A 356 22.94 -18.89 11.25
N SER A 357 21.68 -18.54 11.45
CA SER A 357 20.75 -19.27 12.32
C SER A 357 20.09 -20.48 11.65
N LEU A 358 20.30 -20.66 10.34
CA LEU A 358 19.77 -21.82 9.62
C LEU A 358 20.57 -23.07 9.99
N PRO A 359 19.93 -24.18 10.43
CA PRO A 359 20.63 -25.42 10.72
C PRO A 359 21.42 -25.91 9.50
N ALA A 360 22.67 -26.33 9.70
CA ALA A 360 23.60 -26.70 8.61
C ALA A 360 23.07 -27.85 7.72
N GLU A 361 22.29 -28.75 8.30
CA GLU A 361 21.65 -29.89 7.63
C GLU A 361 20.46 -29.48 6.73
N THR A 362 20.02 -28.21 6.78
CA THR A 362 18.80 -27.79 6.07
C THR A 362 19.04 -27.77 4.56
N PRO A 363 18.25 -28.52 3.76
CA PRO A 363 18.42 -28.53 2.31
C PRO A 363 18.26 -27.12 1.73
N ALA A 364 19.11 -26.75 0.77
CA ALA A 364 19.16 -25.39 0.21
C ALA A 364 17.80 -24.88 -0.30
N ARG A 365 16.94 -25.80 -0.79
CA ARG A 365 15.66 -25.51 -1.45
C ARG A 365 14.44 -26.06 -0.68
N GLN A 366 14.58 -26.35 0.61
CA GLN A 366 13.46 -26.80 1.45
C GLN A 366 13.49 -26.14 2.82
N ARG A 367 12.31 -25.78 3.34
CA ARG A 367 12.11 -25.31 4.71
C ARG A 367 10.88 -26.00 5.27
N GLN A 368 11.00 -26.62 6.43
CA GLN A 368 9.87 -27.25 7.13
C GLN A 368 9.08 -28.22 6.22
N GLY A 369 9.79 -29.03 5.42
CA GLY A 369 9.18 -29.99 4.47
C GLY A 369 8.53 -29.37 3.22
N ARG A 370 8.57 -28.05 3.05
CA ARG A 370 8.03 -27.34 1.88
C ARG A 370 9.16 -26.84 0.99
N ARG A 371 8.89 -26.71 -0.31
CA ARG A 371 9.81 -26.08 -1.26
C ARG A 371 10.10 -24.63 -0.83
N TYR A 372 11.37 -24.24 -0.91
CA TYR A 372 11.85 -22.90 -0.64
C TYR A 372 12.79 -22.46 -1.77
N SER A 373 12.72 -21.19 -2.18
CA SER A 373 13.68 -20.64 -3.14
C SER A 373 14.65 -19.70 -2.43
N PRO A 374 15.96 -20.00 -2.42
CA PRO A 374 16.97 -19.13 -1.85
C PRO A 374 17.35 -17.97 -2.79
N LEU A 375 16.79 -17.88 -4.01
CA LEU A 375 17.17 -16.84 -4.98
C LEU A 375 17.16 -15.42 -4.39
N PRO A 376 16.11 -14.97 -3.66
CA PRO A 376 16.10 -13.63 -3.08
C PRO A 376 17.18 -13.41 -2.02
N ASP A 377 17.57 -14.47 -1.29
CA ASP A 377 18.65 -14.43 -0.30
C ASP A 377 20.02 -14.32 -0.99
N LEU A 378 20.25 -15.14 -2.01
CA LEU A 378 21.49 -15.13 -2.78
C LEU A 378 21.73 -13.78 -3.47
N LEU A 379 20.68 -13.11 -3.96
CA LEU A 379 20.78 -11.75 -4.47
C LEU A 379 21.28 -10.77 -3.39
N CYS A 380 20.76 -10.90 -2.17
CA CYS A 380 21.17 -10.08 -1.04
C CYS A 380 22.63 -10.36 -0.62
N GLU A 381 23.05 -11.61 -0.64
CA GLU A 381 24.44 -12.03 -0.38
C GLU A 381 25.43 -11.45 -1.41
N HIS A 382 24.97 -11.26 -2.66
CA HIS A 382 25.71 -10.56 -3.70
C HIS A 382 25.59 -9.02 -3.63
N GLY A 383 25.02 -8.46 -2.55
CA GLY A 383 24.87 -7.01 -2.38
C GLY A 383 23.93 -6.38 -3.41
N ARG A 384 22.91 -7.12 -3.84
CA ARG A 384 21.88 -6.67 -4.78
C ARG A 384 20.57 -6.46 -4.01
N PHE A 385 20.36 -5.24 -3.55
CA PHE A 385 19.24 -4.88 -2.67
C PHE A 385 18.08 -4.20 -3.37
N GLY A 386 18.08 -4.14 -4.71
CA GLY A 386 17.04 -3.48 -5.50
C GLY A 386 17.41 -2.06 -5.91
N GLN A 387 16.40 -1.22 -6.12
CA GLN A 387 16.51 0.12 -6.68
C GLN A 387 17.51 0.99 -5.91
N LYS A 388 17.46 0.95 -4.57
CA LYS A 388 18.34 1.75 -3.71
C LYS A 388 19.83 1.45 -3.88
N ALA A 389 20.16 0.22 -4.29
CA ALA A 389 21.53 -0.21 -4.58
C ALA A 389 21.88 -0.09 -6.07
N GLY A 390 20.92 0.33 -6.90
CA GLY A 390 21.04 0.36 -8.35
C GLY A 390 20.96 -1.02 -9.01
N ARG A 391 20.79 -2.09 -8.23
CA ARG A 391 20.82 -3.48 -8.70
C ARG A 391 20.06 -4.40 -7.75
N GLY A 392 19.18 -5.23 -8.30
CA GLY A 392 18.37 -6.24 -7.61
C GLY A 392 18.01 -7.34 -8.58
N TRP A 393 16.72 -7.57 -8.80
CA TRP A 393 16.22 -8.34 -9.94
C TRP A 393 16.51 -7.62 -11.26
N TYR A 394 16.40 -6.29 -11.28
CA TYR A 394 16.76 -5.47 -12.42
C TYR A 394 18.07 -4.71 -12.18
N LEU A 395 18.62 -4.18 -13.26
CA LEU A 395 19.64 -3.13 -13.24
C LEU A 395 18.97 -1.76 -13.35
N TYR A 396 19.47 -0.78 -12.60
CA TYR A 396 19.01 0.60 -12.66
C TYR A 396 20.13 1.52 -13.13
N GLU A 397 19.74 2.63 -13.77
CA GLU A 397 20.68 3.63 -14.31
C GLU A 397 21.68 4.16 -13.27
N ARG A 398 21.26 4.23 -12.00
CA ARG A 398 22.06 4.57 -10.82
C ARG A 398 21.35 4.09 -9.56
N ALA A 399 22.03 4.12 -8.42
CA ALA A 399 21.40 3.92 -7.12
C ALA A 399 20.25 4.92 -6.91
N GLY A 400 19.04 4.41 -6.62
CA GLY A 400 17.82 5.21 -6.51
C GLY A 400 17.20 5.66 -7.86
N GLY A 401 17.77 5.23 -8.99
CA GLY A 401 17.26 5.54 -10.32
C GLY A 401 15.88 4.92 -10.58
N ARG A 402 15.07 5.55 -11.44
CA ARG A 402 13.68 5.09 -11.69
C ARG A 402 13.57 4.11 -12.85
N ARG A 403 14.55 4.11 -13.75
CA ARG A 403 14.54 3.29 -14.95
C ARG A 403 15.16 1.92 -14.67
N ALA A 404 14.33 0.89 -14.69
CA ALA A 404 14.75 -0.51 -14.62
C ALA A 404 15.03 -1.06 -16.03
N SER A 405 16.08 -1.87 -16.18
CA SER A 405 16.39 -2.63 -17.39
C SER A 405 16.76 -4.08 -17.03
N PRO A 406 16.50 -5.05 -17.93
CA PRO A 406 16.96 -6.42 -17.73
C PRO A 406 18.48 -6.47 -17.45
N ASP A 407 18.89 -7.35 -16.55
CA ASP A 407 20.30 -7.49 -16.15
C ASP A 407 20.89 -8.80 -16.68
N PRO A 408 21.88 -8.76 -17.61
CA PRO A 408 22.59 -9.94 -18.07
C PRO A 408 23.23 -10.77 -16.95
N TRP A 409 23.63 -10.11 -15.84
CA TRP A 409 24.14 -10.80 -14.65
C TRP A 409 23.07 -11.72 -14.05
N LEU A 410 21.82 -11.26 -13.94
CA LEU A 410 20.73 -12.08 -13.39
C LEU A 410 20.49 -13.30 -14.27
N HIS A 411 20.45 -13.12 -15.60
CA HIS A 411 20.27 -14.24 -16.52
C HIS A 411 21.40 -15.28 -16.40
N ALA A 412 22.65 -14.84 -16.29
CA ALA A 412 23.80 -15.73 -16.07
C ALA A 412 23.75 -16.42 -14.69
N PHE A 413 23.35 -15.69 -13.65
CA PHE A 413 23.17 -16.21 -12.30
C PHE A 413 22.09 -17.30 -12.26
N LEU A 414 20.92 -17.07 -12.86
CA LEU A 414 19.84 -18.05 -12.92
C LEU A 414 20.24 -19.32 -13.68
N ARG A 415 20.98 -19.20 -14.80
CA ARG A 415 21.52 -20.38 -15.52
C ARG A 415 22.44 -21.21 -14.61
N ARG A 416 23.43 -20.58 -13.98
CA ARG A 416 24.36 -21.25 -13.06
C ARG A 416 23.64 -21.90 -11.88
N TYR A 417 22.64 -21.21 -11.32
CA TYR A 417 21.81 -21.74 -10.24
C TYR A 417 21.06 -23.00 -10.66
N ARG A 418 20.43 -22.98 -11.84
CA ARG A 418 19.71 -24.14 -12.39
C ARG A 418 20.66 -25.32 -12.62
N ASP A 419 21.84 -25.08 -13.22
CA ASP A 419 22.85 -26.11 -13.47
C ASP A 419 23.35 -26.75 -12.17
N ALA A 420 23.67 -25.93 -11.16
CA ALA A 420 24.16 -26.41 -9.85
C ALA A 420 23.13 -27.25 -9.08
N HIS A 421 21.84 -27.06 -9.35
CA HIS A 421 20.75 -27.79 -8.70
C HIS A 421 20.08 -28.83 -9.62
N GLY A 422 20.62 -29.09 -10.81
CA GLY A 422 20.07 -30.05 -11.77
C GLY A 422 18.65 -29.70 -12.24
N ILE A 423 18.27 -28.43 -12.24
CA ILE A 423 16.94 -27.97 -12.64
C ILE A 423 16.94 -27.79 -14.15
N ARG A 424 16.15 -28.60 -14.87
CA ARG A 424 15.97 -28.45 -16.31
C ARG A 424 15.00 -27.30 -16.59
N PRO A 425 15.42 -26.23 -17.31
CA PRO A 425 14.51 -25.15 -17.66
C PRO A 425 13.45 -25.64 -18.66
N ARG A 426 12.24 -25.11 -18.54
CA ARG A 426 11.11 -25.37 -19.45
C ARG A 426 10.56 -24.05 -20.00
N SER A 427 9.81 -24.12 -21.11
CA SER A 427 8.97 -23.00 -21.54
C SER A 427 7.86 -22.80 -20.51
N ILE A 428 7.56 -21.53 -20.21
CA ILE A 428 6.54 -21.12 -19.26
C ILE A 428 5.68 -20.07 -19.96
N GLU A 429 4.45 -20.44 -20.26
CA GLU A 429 3.52 -19.55 -20.95
C GLU A 429 2.94 -18.49 -19.98
N PRO A 430 2.55 -17.30 -20.48
CA PRO A 430 1.98 -16.23 -19.65
C PRO A 430 0.80 -16.68 -18.79
N GLU A 431 -0.05 -17.58 -19.29
CA GLU A 431 -1.22 -18.11 -18.57
C GLU A 431 -0.80 -18.85 -17.30
N GLU A 432 0.25 -19.67 -17.36
CA GLU A 432 0.73 -20.39 -16.17
C GLU A 432 1.30 -19.42 -15.12
N ILE A 433 1.96 -18.35 -15.56
CA ILE A 433 2.45 -17.29 -14.67
C ILE A 433 1.26 -16.66 -13.93
N LEU A 434 0.20 -16.30 -14.67
CA LEU A 434 -1.00 -15.70 -14.08
C LEU A 434 -1.69 -16.65 -13.12
N GLU A 435 -1.98 -17.89 -13.54
CA GLU A 435 -2.66 -18.88 -12.70
C GLU A 435 -1.89 -19.15 -11.42
N ARG A 436 -0.60 -19.45 -11.49
CA ARG A 436 0.18 -19.77 -10.30
C ARG A 436 0.28 -18.58 -9.35
N CYS A 437 0.58 -17.39 -9.85
CA CYS A 437 0.71 -16.21 -8.99
C CYS A 437 -0.65 -15.80 -8.39
N LEU A 438 -1.70 -15.68 -9.21
CA LEU A 438 -3.01 -15.22 -8.77
C LEU A 438 -3.74 -16.26 -7.92
N PHE A 439 -3.74 -17.54 -8.32
CA PHE A 439 -4.46 -18.57 -7.56
C PHE A 439 -3.78 -18.88 -6.24
N ALA A 440 -2.45 -18.76 -6.14
CA ALA A 440 -1.77 -18.88 -4.85
C ALA A 440 -2.14 -17.72 -3.90
N LEU A 441 -2.27 -16.50 -4.42
CA LEU A 441 -2.77 -15.34 -3.68
C LEU A 441 -4.22 -15.53 -3.22
N ILE A 442 -5.11 -15.93 -4.14
CA ILE A 442 -6.53 -16.14 -3.88
C ILE A 442 -6.73 -17.29 -2.88
N ASN A 443 -5.97 -18.38 -3.01
CA ASN A 443 -6.03 -19.51 -2.10
C ASN A 443 -5.63 -19.12 -0.67
N GLU A 444 -4.63 -18.26 -0.50
CA GLU A 444 -4.30 -17.72 0.81
C GLU A 444 -5.41 -16.80 1.34
N GLY A 445 -6.09 -16.04 0.46
CA GLY A 445 -7.29 -15.29 0.81
C GLY A 445 -8.41 -16.20 1.36
N PHE A 446 -8.65 -17.36 0.75
CA PHE A 446 -9.59 -18.35 1.30
C PHE A 446 -9.16 -18.86 2.69
N ALA A 447 -7.86 -19.08 2.91
CA ALA A 447 -7.35 -19.47 4.23
C ALA A 447 -7.56 -18.35 5.28
N VAL A 448 -7.29 -17.10 4.92
CA VAL A 448 -7.55 -15.91 5.76
C VAL A 448 -9.02 -15.83 6.19
N LEU A 449 -9.95 -16.10 5.28
CA LEU A 449 -11.39 -16.13 5.60
C LEU A 449 -11.76 -17.33 6.47
N ALA A 450 -11.26 -18.52 6.14
CA ALA A 450 -11.54 -19.73 6.90
C ALA A 450 -11.06 -19.65 8.35
N GLU A 451 -9.96 -18.93 8.60
CA GLU A 451 -9.41 -18.67 9.94
C GLU A 451 -10.09 -17.48 10.66
N GLY A 452 -11.02 -16.78 9.99
CA GLY A 452 -11.71 -15.63 10.56
C GLY A 452 -10.80 -14.41 10.77
N ILE A 453 -9.69 -14.31 10.04
CA ILE A 453 -8.77 -13.18 10.10
C ILE A 453 -9.37 -11.96 9.37
N ALA A 454 -10.13 -12.17 8.30
CA ALA A 454 -10.94 -11.12 7.67
C ALA A 454 -12.43 -11.45 7.82
N ALA A 455 -13.27 -10.42 7.91
CA ALA A 455 -14.71 -10.59 8.16
C ALA A 455 -15.50 -11.06 6.92
N GLY A 456 -14.97 -10.85 5.72
CA GLY A 456 -15.63 -11.21 4.47
C GLY A 456 -14.71 -11.01 3.25
N PRO A 457 -15.08 -11.56 2.08
CA PRO A 457 -14.30 -11.44 0.86
C PRO A 457 -14.12 -9.98 0.40
N GLU A 458 -15.10 -9.12 0.62
CA GLU A 458 -15.03 -7.69 0.29
C GLU A 458 -14.01 -6.92 1.15
N HIS A 459 -13.49 -7.53 2.21
CA HIS A 459 -12.41 -6.97 3.01
C HIS A 459 -11.03 -7.40 2.48
N LEU A 460 -10.97 -8.46 1.68
CA LEU A 460 -9.74 -8.91 1.02
C LEU A 460 -9.50 -8.12 -0.27
N ASP A 461 -10.57 -7.91 -1.04
CA ASP A 461 -10.59 -7.15 -2.28
C ASP A 461 -10.42 -5.65 -2.03
#